data_AF-A0A2D5G3Y4-F1
#
_entry.id   AF-A0A2D5G3Y4-F1
#
_cell.length_a   1.000
_cell.length_b   1.000
_cell.length_c   1.000
_cell.angle_alpha   90.00
_cell.angle_beta   90.00
_cell.angle_gamma   90.00
#
_symmetry.space_group_name_H-M   'P 1'
#
loop_
_entity.id
_entity.type
_entity.pdbx_description
1 polymer ?
#
loop_
_entity_poly.entity_id
_entity_poly.type
_entity_poly.pdbx_seq_one_letter_code
_entity_poly.pdbx_strand_id
1 'polypeptide(L)' 'MSSDSTDAKNSKKASNKSPRFVVGLGASAGGLDSLEKFFNKMPPDNGLAFVVVQHLSPDYKSMMV' A
#
# COMPACT_ATOMS: atom_id res chain seq x y z
N MET A 1 -22.85 31.65 -29.50
CA MET A 1 -21.70 31.05 -30.20
C MET A 1 -20.48 31.46 -29.39
N SER A 2 -19.77 30.62 -28.63
CA SER A 2 -19.62 29.16 -28.57
C SER A 2 -19.15 28.85 -27.13
N SER A 3 -19.81 27.99 -26.35
CA SER A 3 -19.52 26.56 -26.15
C SER A 3 -18.04 26.16 -26.08
N ASP A 4 -17.78 25.26 -25.12
CA ASP A 4 -16.59 24.43 -24.85
C ASP A 4 -15.48 25.05 -24.00
N SER A 5 -14.95 24.38 -22.96
CA SER A 5 -15.16 23.00 -22.51
C SER A 5 -14.65 22.86 -21.08
N THR A 6 -15.42 22.10 -20.32
CA THR A 6 -15.10 21.50 -19.01
C THR A 6 -13.79 20.72 -19.05
N ASP A 7 -12.78 21.19 -18.32
CA ASP A 7 -11.74 20.31 -17.76
C ASP A 7 -12.04 20.11 -16.28
N ALA A 8 -13.04 19.26 -16.03
CA ALA A 8 -13.26 18.64 -14.74
C ALA A 8 -12.07 17.72 -14.43
N LYS A 9 -10.97 18.29 -13.94
CA LYS A 9 -9.91 17.53 -13.28
C LYS A 9 -10.48 17.03 -11.96
N ASN A 10 -11.05 15.84 -12.05
CA ASN A 10 -11.45 14.96 -10.95
C ASN A 10 -10.21 14.66 -10.09
N SER A 11 -9.78 15.62 -9.27
CA SER A 11 -8.96 15.35 -8.11
C SER A 11 -9.85 14.56 -7.18
N LYS A 12 -9.80 13.22 -7.26
CA LYS A 12 -10.28 12.35 -6.19
C LYS A 12 -9.57 12.82 -4.92
N LYS A 13 -10.25 13.68 -4.18
CA LYS A 13 -9.82 14.20 -2.89
C LYS A 13 -9.65 12.95 -2.04
N ALA A 14 -8.40 12.53 -1.82
CA ALA A 14 -8.08 11.48 -0.86
C ALA A 14 -8.73 11.94 0.44
N SER A 15 -9.87 11.33 0.79
CA SER A 15 -10.55 11.68 2.02
C SER A 15 -9.54 11.36 3.12
N ASN A 16 -9.14 12.34 3.92
CA ASN A 16 -8.32 12.18 5.12
C ASN A 16 -9.08 11.32 6.16
N LYS A 17 -9.43 10.08 5.81
CA LYS A 17 -9.97 9.10 6.72
C LYS A 17 -8.77 8.41 7.34
N SER A 18 -8.54 8.67 8.62
CA SER A 18 -7.62 7.87 9.41
C SER A 18 -8.00 6.40 9.26
N PRO A 19 -7.02 5.49 9.06
CA PRO A 19 -7.30 4.07 8.93
C PRO A 19 -8.05 3.58 10.16
N ARG A 20 -9.16 2.86 9.94
CA ARG A 20 -10.03 2.40 11.04
C ARG A 20 -9.47 1.18 11.76
N PHE A 21 -8.57 0.45 11.10
CA PHE A 21 -7.99 -0.78 11.60
C PHE A 21 -6.50 -0.84 11.26
N VAL A 22 -5.74 -1.47 12.17
CA VAL A 22 -4.33 -1.79 11.99
C VAL A 22 -4.19 -3.29 11.83
N VAL A 23 -3.48 -3.74 10.79
CA VAL A 23 -3.22 -5.14 10.48
C VAL A 23 -1.74 -5.42 10.70
N GLY A 24 -1.44 -6.33 11.63
CA GLY A 24 -0.08 -6.84 11.84
C GLY A 24 0.23 -8.02 10.92
N LEU A 25 1.32 -7.94 10.17
CA LEU A 25 1.82 -9.00 9.28
C LEU A 25 3.21 -9.45 9.74
N GLY A 26 3.38 -10.75 9.97
CA GLY A 26 4.66 -11.36 10.33
C GLY A 26 5.19 -12.23 9.20
N ALA A 27 6.47 -12.11 8.88
CA ALA A 27 7.11 -12.83 7.79
C ALA A 27 8.55 -13.26 8.15
N SER A 28 9.06 -14.31 7.50
CA SER A 28 10.40 -14.88 7.73
C SER A 28 10.98 -15.38 6.39
N ALA A 29 11.51 -16.60 6.30
CA ALA A 29 11.99 -17.20 5.05
C ALA A 29 10.90 -17.24 3.96
N GLY A 30 11.21 -16.74 2.77
CA GLY A 30 10.25 -16.65 1.64
C GLY A 30 9.11 -15.65 1.81
N GLY A 31 9.15 -14.86 2.90
CA GLY A 31 8.09 -13.90 3.23
C GLY A 31 8.03 -12.69 2.30
N LEU A 32 9.18 -12.24 1.77
CA LEU A 32 9.25 -11.03 0.96
C LEU A 32 8.45 -11.16 -0.35
N ASP A 33 8.68 -12.22 -1.13
CA ASP A 33 7.93 -12.49 -2.37
C ASP A 33 6.42 -12.61 -2.10
N SER A 34 6.04 -13.12 -0.93
CA SER A 34 4.64 -13.28 -0.53
C SER A 34 4.01 -11.93 -0.19
N LEU A 35 4.74 -11.08 0.54
CA LEU A 35 4.32 -9.70 0.85
C LEU A 35 4.19 -8.87 -0.43
N GLU A 36 5.13 -9.01 -1.37
CA GLU A 36 5.08 -8.31 -2.65
C GLU A 36 3.83 -8.71 -3.44
N LYS A 37 3.56 -10.01 -3.59
CA LYS A 37 2.34 -10.51 -4.26
C LYS A 37 1.06 -10.02 -3.58
N PHE A 38 1.05 -9.99 -2.25
CA PHE A 38 -0.07 -9.49 -1.46
C PHE A 38 -0.34 -8.01 -1.74
N PHE A 39 0.67 -7.14 -1.59
CA PHE A 39 0.49 -5.71 -1.79
C PHE A 39 0.25 -5.34 -3.26
N ASN A 40 0.79 -6.08 -4.22
CA ASN A 40 0.51 -5.91 -5.65
C ASN A 40 -0.97 -6.15 -6.02
N LYS A 41 -1.71 -6.90 -5.20
CA LYS A 41 -3.15 -7.15 -5.39
C LYS A 41 -4.03 -6.28 -4.47
N MET A 42 -3.43 -5.53 -3.55
CA MET A 42 -4.15 -4.74 -2.56
C MET A 42 -4.62 -3.40 -3.18
N PRO A 43 -5.92 -3.05 -3.08
CA PRO A 43 -6.38 -1.73 -3.48
C PRO A 43 -5.68 -0.62 -2.65
N PRO A 44 -5.25 0.48 -3.27
CA PRO A 44 -4.53 1.56 -2.57
C PRO A 44 -5.41 2.34 -1.58
N ASP A 45 -6.73 2.32 -1.74
CA ASP A 45 -7.71 2.97 -0.86
C ASP A 45 -8.55 1.91 -0.13
N ASN A 46 -7.90 1.10 0.68
CA ASN A 46 -8.53 0.01 1.46
C ASN A 46 -8.94 0.44 2.89
N GLY A 47 -8.54 1.63 3.34
CA GLY A 47 -8.86 2.16 4.68
C GLY A 47 -8.14 1.45 5.83
N LEU A 48 -7.06 0.70 5.56
CA LEU A 48 -6.27 -0.06 6.53
C LEU A 48 -4.87 0.53 6.68
N ALA A 49 -4.29 0.39 7.87
CA ALA A 49 -2.86 0.55 8.11
C ALA A 49 -2.21 -0.83 8.30
N PHE A 50 -1.05 -1.05 7.71
CA PHE A 50 -0.31 -2.30 7.84
C PHE A 50 0.98 -2.09 8.63
N VAL A 51 1.25 -2.97 9.58
CA VAL A 51 2.53 -3.06 10.30
C VAL A 51 3.17 -4.39 9.91
N VAL A 52 4.31 -4.35 9.23
CA VAL A 52 5.00 -5.54 8.74
C VAL A 52 6.25 -5.79 9.58
N VAL A 53 6.36 -6.97 10.16
CA VAL A 53 7.55 -7.45 10.87
C VAL A 53 8.15 -8.61 10.08
N GLN A 54 9.22 -8.31 9.35
CA GLN A 54 9.99 -9.29 8.60
C GLN A 54 11.21 -9.71 9.41
N HIS A 55 11.32 -10.99 9.74
CA HIS A 55 12.55 -11.56 10.29
C HIS A 55 13.60 -11.63 9.18
N LEU A 56 14.65 -10.82 9.31
CA LEU A 56 15.81 -10.83 8.43
C LEU A 56 17.00 -11.44 9.17
N SER A 57 17.75 -12.32 8.51
CA SER A 57 19.05 -12.74 9.04
C SER A 57 20.03 -11.55 8.94
N PRO A 58 20.83 -11.29 9.99
CA PRO A 58 21.83 -10.22 9.98
C PRO A 58 22.95 -10.48 8.95
N ASP A 59 23.12 -11.72 8.49
CA ASP A 59 24.21 -12.14 7.62
C ASP A 59 23.93 -11.88 6.13
N TYR A 60 22.70 -11.52 5.78
CA TYR A 60 22.28 -11.25 4.41
C TYR A 60 21.93 -9.77 4.24
N LYS A 61 22.33 -9.17 3.11
CA LYS A 61 21.86 -7.83 2.75
C LYS A 61 20.34 -7.83 2.67
N SER A 62 19.70 -6.87 3.33
CA SER A 62 18.25 -6.67 3.22
C SER A 62 17.87 -6.46 1.76
N MET A 63 16.94 -7.28 1.26
CA MET A 63 16.27 -7.10 -0.02
C MET A 63 15.00 -6.25 0.10
N MET A 64 14.69 -5.78 1.31
CA MET A 64 13.58 -4.85 1.55
C MET A 64 14.02 -3.46 1.08
N VAL A 65 13.51 -3.04 -0.08
CA VAL A 65 13.76 -1.75 -0.74
C VAL A 65 12.47 -0.95 -0.87
#